data_AF-A0A931KUI0-F1
#
_entry.id   AF-A0A931KUI0-F1
#
_cell.length_a   1.000
_cell.length_b   1.000
_cell.length_c   1.000
_cell.angle_alpha   90.00
_cell.angle_beta   90.00
_cell.angle_gamma   90.00
#
_symmetry.space_group_name_H-M   'P 1'
#
loop_
_entity.id
_entity.type
_entity.pdbx_description
1 polymer ?
#
loop_
_entity_poly.entity_id
_entity_poly.type
_entity_poly.pdbx_seq_one_letter_code
_entity_poly.pdbx_strand_id
1 'polypeptide(L)'
;MTLSLYVDAPRWRAHTERTRDDVRRAVGSTVHADPAAGRPHVHLGDLVPVAKGNGYGLGNARLAREAGRLGLTRIAVGTVFEVAEVAGAHDGDILVLTPFDPRDTVAGAAWVEVAHAPYADRVLRTVSSREAWDAVAAGPGPVRVVLEALTSMGRFGLTDAELADLLEAPSTRDALAAGRVRLEGLALHLPLAAPHLDHRSVPGARWHDAGVAPAPPPGATARVTEAHAWALGWVRAAADLSDRLRAGDPDAEAVTALTSAAALWVSHLDDAELAALRAAVPDVALYARIGTRLWLGDRGALAVRGTVLAVHEVVRGQASGYRQRRAGRAGAVVVVGGGTAHGIALEAPSPAASWRQRAVVAGTGLLDAAGRALSPFHVGGAQRWFAEPPHMHVSLLRLPAGTALPEVGEQVDVDVRMTTLHADRVLGLD
;
A
#
# COMPACT_ATOMS: atom_id res chain seq x y z
N MET A 1 17.73 17.48 17.89
CA MET A 1 17.95 17.02 16.50
C MET A 1 16.59 16.75 15.88
N THR A 2 16.35 17.14 14.64
CA THR A 2 15.07 16.91 13.96
C THR A 2 15.26 16.66 12.47
N LEU A 3 14.57 15.66 11.95
CA LEU A 3 14.23 15.48 10.54
C LEU A 3 12.71 15.64 10.40
N SER A 4 12.28 16.67 9.66
CA SER A 4 10.86 17.02 9.54
C SER A 4 10.37 16.84 8.10
N LEU A 5 9.14 16.35 7.96
CA LEU A 5 8.38 16.36 6.73
C LEU A 5 7.44 17.57 6.73
N TYR A 6 7.62 18.47 5.79
CA TYR A 6 6.73 19.60 5.52
C TYR A 6 5.72 19.22 4.46
N VAL A 7 4.47 19.58 4.70
CA VAL A 7 3.36 19.38 3.77
C VAL A 7 2.70 20.73 3.46
N ASP A 8 2.65 21.08 2.18
CA ASP A 8 1.77 22.14 1.68
C ASP A 8 0.34 21.60 1.69
N ALA A 9 -0.36 21.78 2.82
CA ALA A 9 -1.67 21.17 3.04
C ALA A 9 -2.73 21.55 2.00
N PRO A 10 -2.91 22.84 1.61
CA PRO A 10 -3.85 23.20 0.57
C PRO A 10 -3.57 22.45 -0.75
N ARG A 11 -2.31 22.43 -1.19
CA ARG A 11 -1.92 21.76 -2.43
C ARG A 11 -2.10 20.24 -2.36
N TRP A 12 -1.67 19.64 -1.24
CA TRP A 12 -1.75 18.21 -1.00
C TRP A 12 -3.20 17.73 -0.87
N ARG A 13 -4.05 18.46 -0.13
CA ARG A 13 -5.48 18.14 0.00
C ARG A 13 -6.22 18.29 -1.33
N ALA A 14 -5.92 19.32 -2.12
CA ALA A 14 -6.48 19.46 -3.46
C ALA A 14 -6.08 18.29 -4.38
N HIS A 15 -4.85 17.77 -4.26
CA HIS A 15 -4.41 16.57 -4.99
C HIS A 15 -5.17 15.31 -4.56
N THR A 16 -5.31 15.07 -3.25
CA THR A 16 -6.02 13.89 -2.74
C THR A 16 -7.51 13.92 -3.10
N GLU A 17 -8.15 15.09 -3.08
CA GLU A 17 -9.54 15.29 -3.51
C GLU A 17 -9.71 15.00 -5.01
N ARG A 18 -8.86 15.56 -5.87
CA ARG A 18 -8.89 15.26 -7.31
C ARG A 18 -8.70 13.77 -7.58
N THR A 19 -7.73 13.13 -6.91
CA THR A 19 -7.50 11.69 -7.07
C THR A 19 -8.71 10.87 -6.65
N ARG A 20 -9.37 11.22 -5.54
CA ARG A 20 -10.63 10.59 -5.12
C ARG A 20 -11.70 10.75 -6.19
N ASP A 21 -11.90 11.96 -6.69
CA ASP A 21 -12.98 12.27 -7.63
C ASP A 21 -12.76 11.60 -8.99
N ASP A 22 -11.52 11.55 -9.47
CA ASP A 22 -11.14 10.84 -10.70
C ASP A 22 -11.42 9.33 -10.57
N VAL A 23 -11.03 8.73 -9.45
CA VAL A 23 -11.25 7.29 -9.21
C VAL A 23 -12.73 6.98 -9.05
N ARG A 24 -13.49 7.80 -8.31
CA ARG A 24 -14.95 7.66 -8.19
C ARG A 24 -15.64 7.70 -9.54
N ARG A 25 -15.21 8.62 -10.42
CA ARG A 25 -15.71 8.70 -11.79
C ARG A 25 -15.36 7.43 -12.59
N ALA A 26 -14.13 6.95 -12.49
CA ALA A 26 -13.67 5.76 -13.21
C ALA A 26 -14.41 4.48 -12.79
N VAL A 27 -14.67 4.29 -11.48
CA VAL A 27 -15.39 3.11 -10.96
C VAL A 27 -16.92 3.27 -11.00
N GLY A 28 -17.44 4.42 -11.45
CA GLY A 28 -18.87 4.69 -11.47
C GLY A 28 -19.51 4.73 -10.07
N SER A 29 -18.76 5.22 -9.07
CA SER A 29 -19.20 5.28 -7.68
C SER A 29 -20.46 6.15 -7.55
N THR A 30 -21.46 5.63 -6.86
CA THR A 30 -22.69 6.35 -6.51
C THR A 30 -22.78 6.43 -4.99
N VAL A 31 -22.70 7.64 -4.44
CA VAL A 31 -22.73 7.86 -3.00
C VAL A 31 -24.09 8.44 -2.63
N HIS A 32 -24.91 7.67 -1.93
CA HIS A 32 -26.18 8.13 -1.39
C HIS A 32 -25.99 8.47 0.08
N ALA A 33 -26.37 9.69 0.46
CA ALA A 33 -26.56 10.02 1.86
C ALA A 33 -27.79 9.24 2.36
N ASP A 34 -27.59 8.33 3.31
CA ASP A 34 -28.70 7.74 4.05
C ASP A 34 -28.82 8.47 5.40
N PRO A 35 -29.86 9.28 5.60
CA PRO A 35 -30.09 9.97 6.87
C PRO A 35 -30.33 9.02 8.05
N ALA A 36 -30.72 7.76 7.82
CA ALA A 36 -31.07 6.78 8.84
C ALA A 36 -29.91 5.85 9.22
N ALA A 37 -28.97 5.57 8.31
CA ALA A 37 -27.88 4.62 8.54
C ALA A 37 -26.62 5.21 9.21
N GLY A 38 -26.57 6.52 9.45
CA GLY A 38 -25.42 7.20 10.09
C GLY A 38 -24.10 7.14 9.30
N ARG A 39 -24.05 6.46 8.15
CA ARG A 39 -22.91 6.34 7.23
C ARG A 39 -23.41 6.45 5.77
N PRO A 40 -22.64 7.10 4.88
CA PRO A 40 -23.01 7.16 3.46
C PRO A 40 -22.98 5.75 2.84
N HIS A 41 -24.02 5.42 2.08
CA HIS A 41 -24.08 4.18 1.33
C HIS A 41 -23.37 4.37 -0.01
N VAL A 42 -22.29 3.62 -0.19
CA VAL A 42 -21.54 3.57 -1.45
C VAL A 42 -22.10 2.42 -2.29
N HIS A 43 -22.65 2.77 -3.43
CA HIS A 43 -23.15 1.84 -4.43
C HIS A 43 -22.18 1.81 -5.64
N LEU A 44 -21.92 0.61 -6.17
CA LEU A 44 -20.93 0.30 -7.24
C LEU A 44 -19.44 0.46 -6.90
N GLY A 45 -19.08 0.70 -5.64
CA GLY A 45 -17.68 0.74 -5.18
C GLY A 45 -17.12 2.15 -4.99
N ASP A 46 -15.87 2.24 -4.52
CA ASP A 46 -15.19 3.52 -4.21
C ASP A 46 -13.66 3.34 -4.23
N LEU A 47 -12.94 4.45 -4.09
CA LEU A 47 -11.53 4.45 -3.71
C LEU A 47 -11.36 3.87 -2.30
N VAL A 48 -10.42 2.94 -2.15
CA VAL A 48 -9.94 2.44 -0.85
C VAL A 48 -8.53 2.98 -0.63
N PRO A 49 -8.35 3.98 0.25
CA PRO A 49 -7.04 4.54 0.55
C PRO A 49 -6.17 3.48 1.21
N VAL A 50 -4.93 3.32 0.75
CA VAL A 50 -3.97 2.41 1.37
C VAL A 50 -3.04 3.21 2.28
N ALA A 51 -3.06 2.93 3.58
CA ALA A 51 -2.12 3.42 4.58
C ALA A 51 -1.34 2.23 5.15
N LYS A 52 -0.17 1.93 4.56
CA LYS A 52 0.63 0.75 4.92
C LYS A 52 2.02 1.11 5.42
N GLY A 53 2.59 0.27 6.27
CA GLY A 53 3.86 0.52 6.92
C GLY A 53 3.73 1.72 7.85
N ASN A 54 4.52 2.77 7.60
CA ASN A 54 4.49 3.99 8.39
C ASN A 54 3.62 5.11 7.78
N GLY A 55 2.60 4.73 6.99
CA GLY A 55 1.73 5.67 6.31
C GLY A 55 2.48 6.53 5.28
N TYR A 56 3.39 5.93 4.50
CA TYR A 56 4.16 6.64 3.47
C TYR A 56 4.99 7.82 4.02
N GLY A 57 5.46 7.70 5.27
CA GLY A 57 6.16 8.76 6.00
C GLY A 57 5.26 9.84 6.62
N LEU A 58 3.95 9.81 6.34
CA LEU A 58 2.95 10.71 6.92
C LEU A 58 2.38 10.17 8.25
N GLY A 59 2.44 8.85 8.48
CA GLY A 59 1.88 8.16 9.66
C GLY A 59 0.44 7.68 9.43
N ASN A 60 0.11 6.48 9.91
CA ASN A 60 -1.16 5.84 9.59
C ASN A 60 -2.34 6.56 10.23
N ALA A 61 -2.24 7.01 11.49
CA ALA A 61 -3.31 7.78 12.14
C ALA A 61 -3.65 9.08 11.40
N ARG A 62 -2.66 9.74 10.77
CA ARG A 62 -2.92 10.94 9.94
C ARG A 62 -3.64 10.57 8.66
N LEU A 63 -3.17 9.55 7.95
CA LEU A 63 -3.82 9.08 6.71
C LEU A 63 -5.26 8.57 6.97
N ALA A 64 -5.50 7.96 8.13
CA ALA A 64 -6.81 7.52 8.59
C ALA A 64 -7.80 8.70 8.78
N ARG A 65 -7.35 9.78 9.42
CA ARG A 65 -8.14 11.02 9.54
C ARG A 65 -8.40 11.68 8.18
N GLU A 66 -7.39 11.73 7.31
CA GLU A 66 -7.54 12.29 5.97
C GLU A 66 -8.47 11.44 5.08
N ALA A 67 -8.47 10.11 5.24
CA ALA A 67 -9.46 9.25 4.60
C ALA A 67 -10.89 9.59 5.05
N GLY A 68 -11.09 9.81 6.35
CA GLY A 68 -12.37 10.29 6.89
C GLY A 68 -12.77 11.66 6.31
N ARG A 69 -11.84 12.62 6.26
CA ARG A 69 -12.05 13.95 5.65
C ARG A 69 -12.45 13.87 4.17
N LEU A 70 -11.90 12.91 3.44
CA LEU A 70 -12.24 12.65 2.02
C LEU A 70 -13.64 12.03 1.85
N GLY A 71 -14.33 11.65 2.93
CA GLY A 71 -15.64 11.00 2.90
C GLY A 71 -15.56 9.55 2.42
N LEU A 72 -14.44 8.87 2.72
CA LEU A 72 -14.22 7.47 2.38
C LEU A 72 -14.64 6.60 3.57
N THR A 73 -15.36 5.52 3.31
CA THR A 73 -15.90 4.64 4.36
C THR A 73 -15.02 3.44 4.67
N ARG A 74 -13.90 3.31 3.95
CA ARG A 74 -12.96 2.20 4.06
C ARG A 74 -11.53 2.70 3.99
N ILE A 75 -10.62 1.93 4.55
CA ILE A 75 -9.16 2.14 4.47
C ILE A 75 -8.46 0.77 4.47
N ALA A 76 -7.30 0.67 3.83
CA ALA A 76 -6.51 -0.56 3.80
C ALA A 76 -5.16 -0.36 4.49
N VAL A 77 -4.76 -1.34 5.30
CA VAL A 77 -3.47 -1.39 6.01
C VAL A 77 -2.62 -2.55 5.53
N GLY A 78 -1.31 -2.45 5.69
CA GLY A 78 -0.36 -3.47 5.26
C GLY A 78 -0.46 -4.77 6.06
N THR A 79 -0.52 -4.67 7.40
CA THR A 79 -0.48 -5.83 8.30
C THR A 79 -1.46 -5.68 9.47
N VAL A 80 -1.74 -6.77 10.17
CA VAL A 80 -2.62 -6.79 11.36
C VAL A 80 -2.12 -5.84 12.46
N PHE A 81 -0.80 -5.63 12.57
CA PHE A 81 -0.19 -4.76 13.59
C PHE A 81 -0.50 -3.27 13.40
N GLU A 82 -0.95 -2.87 12.21
CA GLU A 82 -1.30 -1.49 11.88
C GLU A 82 -2.78 -1.16 12.20
N VAL A 83 -3.59 -2.19 12.48
CA VAL A 83 -5.05 -2.06 12.61
C VAL A 83 -5.43 -1.16 13.78
N ALA A 84 -4.83 -1.34 14.96
CA ALA A 84 -5.21 -0.59 16.16
C ALA A 84 -5.01 0.92 16.00
N GLU A 85 -3.89 1.33 15.40
CA GLU A 85 -3.59 2.75 15.15
C GLU A 85 -4.62 3.38 14.21
N VAL A 86 -4.97 2.68 13.12
CA VAL A 86 -5.96 3.15 12.15
C VAL A 86 -7.38 3.14 12.71
N ALA A 87 -7.73 2.10 13.46
CA ALA A 87 -9.05 1.97 14.08
C ALA A 87 -9.36 3.08 15.08
N GLY A 88 -8.34 3.62 15.76
CA GLY A 88 -8.47 4.77 16.66
C GLY A 88 -8.64 6.12 15.95
N ALA A 89 -8.44 6.19 14.63
CA ALA A 89 -8.42 7.43 13.85
C ALA A 89 -9.38 7.44 12.65
N HIS A 90 -10.05 6.32 12.37
CA HIS A 90 -11.02 6.17 11.29
C HIS A 90 -12.15 5.24 11.73
N ASP A 91 -13.40 5.66 11.50
CA ASP A 91 -14.59 4.92 11.92
C ASP A 91 -15.05 3.86 10.91
N GLY A 92 -14.53 3.91 9.67
CA GLY A 92 -14.90 3.01 8.58
C GLY A 92 -14.29 1.61 8.67
N ASP A 93 -14.50 0.83 7.61
CA ASP A 93 -13.98 -0.53 7.47
C ASP A 93 -12.46 -0.53 7.23
N ILE A 94 -11.77 -1.54 7.76
CA ILE A 94 -10.30 -1.67 7.67
C ILE A 94 -9.94 -2.98 6.99
N LEU A 95 -9.44 -2.91 5.76
CA LEU A 95 -8.92 -4.08 5.04
C LEU A 95 -7.45 -4.33 5.39
N VAL A 96 -7.11 -5.52 5.88
CA VAL A 96 -5.71 -5.94 6.06
C VAL A 96 -5.22 -6.58 4.77
N LEU A 97 -4.20 -5.99 4.13
CA LEU A 97 -3.72 -6.39 2.81
C LEU A 97 -2.85 -7.65 2.80
N THR A 98 -2.06 -7.87 3.84
CA THR A 98 -1.30 -9.13 3.97
C THR A 98 -2.27 -10.25 4.34
N PRO A 99 -2.32 -11.35 3.56
CA PRO A 99 -3.21 -12.46 3.88
C PRO A 99 -2.95 -13.05 5.27
N PHE A 100 -4.01 -13.47 5.93
CA PHE A 100 -3.91 -14.28 7.14
C PHE A 100 -3.30 -15.65 6.80
N ASP A 101 -2.31 -16.06 7.59
CA ASP A 101 -1.72 -17.40 7.53
C ASP A 101 -1.75 -18.00 8.94
N PRO A 102 -2.46 -19.11 9.18
CA PRO A 102 -2.53 -19.74 10.50
C PRO A 102 -1.19 -20.30 10.98
N ARG A 103 -0.19 -20.43 10.09
CA ARG A 103 1.17 -20.87 10.44
C ARG A 103 2.02 -19.73 11.00
N ASP A 104 1.67 -18.48 10.74
CA ASP A 104 2.31 -17.32 11.37
C ASP A 104 1.68 -17.11 12.75
N THR A 105 2.28 -17.74 13.76
CA THR A 105 1.79 -17.67 15.14
C THR A 105 1.93 -16.29 15.76
N VAL A 106 2.87 -15.46 15.28
CA VAL A 106 3.08 -14.09 15.78
C VAL A 106 1.96 -13.19 15.28
N ALA A 107 1.67 -13.21 13.98
CA ALA A 107 0.52 -12.51 13.42
C ALA A 107 -0.80 -13.09 13.95
N GLY A 108 -0.86 -14.40 14.18
CA GLY A 108 -2.01 -15.09 14.77
C GLY A 108 -2.39 -14.52 16.15
N ALA A 109 -1.40 -14.25 17.02
CA ALA A 109 -1.65 -13.61 18.31
C ALA A 109 -2.27 -12.21 18.16
N ALA A 110 -1.75 -11.40 17.23
CA ALA A 110 -2.32 -10.08 16.95
C ALA A 110 -3.75 -10.16 16.37
N TRP A 111 -4.05 -11.19 15.57
CA TRP A 111 -5.43 -11.43 15.10
C TRP A 111 -6.39 -11.81 16.24
N VAL A 112 -5.91 -12.51 17.27
CA VAL A 112 -6.69 -12.78 18.49
C VAL A 112 -6.96 -11.49 19.25
N GLU A 113 -5.97 -10.59 19.38
CA GLU A 113 -6.19 -9.27 20.00
C GLU A 113 -7.23 -8.45 19.23
N VAL A 114 -7.13 -8.40 17.89
CA VAL A 114 -8.11 -7.73 17.03
C VAL A 114 -9.52 -8.31 17.21
N ALA A 115 -9.66 -9.63 17.36
CA ALA A 115 -10.97 -10.27 17.54
C ALA A 115 -11.68 -9.89 18.86
N HIS A 116 -10.93 -9.45 19.88
CA HIS A 116 -11.48 -9.00 21.16
C HIS A 116 -11.56 -7.47 21.26
N ALA A 117 -11.13 -6.74 20.24
CA ALA A 117 -11.15 -5.28 20.23
C ALA A 117 -12.55 -4.72 19.92
N PRO A 118 -12.89 -3.51 20.40
CA PRO A 118 -14.20 -2.88 20.14
C PRO A 118 -14.46 -2.53 18.67
N TYR A 119 -13.45 -2.67 17.80
CA TYR A 119 -13.51 -2.41 16.37
C TYR A 119 -13.43 -3.68 15.51
N ALA A 120 -13.54 -4.87 16.12
CA ALA A 120 -13.36 -6.15 15.43
C ALA A 120 -14.30 -6.32 14.21
N ASP A 121 -15.54 -5.85 14.32
CA ASP A 121 -16.58 -5.89 13.29
C ASP A 121 -16.25 -5.06 12.03
N ARG A 122 -15.34 -4.10 12.15
CA ARG A 122 -14.88 -3.25 11.04
C ARG A 122 -13.70 -3.84 10.27
N VAL A 123 -13.09 -4.92 10.76
CA VAL A 123 -11.85 -5.44 10.17
C VAL A 123 -12.16 -6.53 9.14
N LEU A 124 -11.68 -6.31 7.91
CA LEU A 124 -11.73 -7.28 6.83
C LEU A 124 -10.38 -7.99 6.73
N ARG A 125 -10.42 -9.31 6.79
CA ARG A 125 -9.26 -10.19 6.69
C ARG A 125 -9.10 -10.68 5.26
N THR A 126 -7.93 -10.46 4.66
CA THR A 126 -7.58 -11.08 3.37
C THR A 126 -7.23 -12.55 3.59
N VAL A 127 -7.81 -13.45 2.80
CA VAL A 127 -7.54 -14.90 2.83
C VAL A 127 -7.12 -15.35 1.44
N SER A 128 -5.94 -15.97 1.34
CA SER A 128 -5.32 -16.31 0.05
C SER A 128 -4.93 -17.79 -0.08
N SER A 129 -5.40 -18.66 0.82
CA SER A 129 -5.13 -20.10 0.78
C SER A 129 -6.25 -20.91 1.42
N ARG A 130 -6.31 -22.21 1.09
CA ARG A 130 -7.28 -23.16 1.64
C ARG A 130 -7.14 -23.31 3.15
N GLU A 131 -5.91 -23.44 3.63
CA GLU A 131 -5.57 -23.59 5.04
C GLU A 131 -6.03 -22.37 5.86
N ALA A 132 -5.80 -21.17 5.32
CA ALA A 132 -6.27 -19.94 5.95
C ALA A 132 -7.80 -19.87 6.00
N TRP A 133 -8.49 -20.28 4.93
CA TRP A 133 -9.95 -20.39 4.95
C TRP A 133 -10.43 -21.41 5.97
N ASP A 134 -9.82 -22.59 6.06
CA ASP A 134 -10.21 -23.63 7.04
C ASP A 134 -10.14 -23.11 8.47
N ALA A 135 -9.03 -22.45 8.81
CA ALA A 135 -8.83 -21.90 10.14
C ALA A 135 -9.86 -20.81 10.47
N VAL A 136 -10.21 -19.95 9.50
CA VAL A 136 -11.24 -18.92 9.70
C VAL A 136 -12.64 -19.53 9.80
N ALA A 137 -12.98 -20.46 8.89
CA ALA A 137 -14.28 -21.11 8.83
C ALA A 137 -14.56 -21.99 10.06
N ALA A 138 -13.54 -22.63 10.64
CA ALA A 138 -13.65 -23.40 11.88
C ALA A 138 -13.64 -22.55 13.15
N GLY A 139 -13.23 -21.28 13.06
CA GLY A 139 -13.09 -20.36 14.18
C GLY A 139 -14.43 -19.86 14.77
N PRO A 140 -14.36 -19.06 15.85
CA PRO A 140 -15.56 -18.62 16.58
C PRO A 140 -16.43 -17.58 15.83
N GLY A 141 -15.86 -16.82 14.88
CA GLY A 141 -16.60 -15.81 14.12
C GLY A 141 -17.23 -14.69 14.97
N PRO A 142 -17.98 -13.76 14.35
CA PRO A 142 -18.05 -13.53 12.91
C PRO A 142 -16.75 -12.90 12.36
N VAL A 143 -16.26 -13.38 11.22
CA VAL A 143 -15.08 -12.81 10.53
C VAL A 143 -15.49 -12.31 9.14
N ARG A 144 -15.15 -11.06 8.82
CA ARG A 144 -15.33 -10.49 7.47
C ARG A 144 -14.12 -10.81 6.61
N VAL A 145 -14.33 -11.43 5.45
CA VAL A 145 -13.27 -12.00 4.62
C VAL A 145 -13.33 -11.45 3.20
N VAL A 146 -12.18 -11.04 2.69
CA VAL A 146 -11.94 -10.85 1.25
C VAL A 146 -11.05 -12.00 0.78
N LEU A 147 -11.48 -12.77 -0.20
CA LEU A 147 -10.65 -13.82 -0.80
C LEU A 147 -9.66 -13.16 -1.77
N GLU A 148 -8.40 -13.59 -1.85
CA GLU A 148 -7.44 -13.08 -2.83
C GLU A 148 -7.25 -14.10 -3.96
N ALA A 149 -7.44 -13.66 -5.21
CA ALA A 149 -7.17 -14.47 -6.38
C ALA A 149 -5.68 -14.44 -6.73
N LEU A 150 -5.14 -15.56 -7.18
CA LEU A 150 -3.78 -15.63 -7.69
C LEU A 150 -3.76 -14.95 -9.07
N THR A 151 -3.12 -13.80 -9.18
CA THR A 151 -2.96 -13.06 -10.45
C THR A 151 -1.55 -13.20 -11.02
N SER A 152 -1.32 -12.62 -12.20
CA SER A 152 -0.04 -12.46 -12.88
C SER A 152 1.06 -11.80 -12.04
N MET A 153 0.70 -11.13 -10.93
CA MET A 153 1.66 -10.66 -9.93
C MET A 153 2.45 -11.81 -9.29
N GLY A 154 1.89 -13.03 -9.25
CA GLY A 154 2.61 -14.24 -8.85
C GLY A 154 3.06 -14.28 -7.39
N ARG A 155 2.31 -13.63 -6.49
CA ARG A 155 2.68 -13.46 -5.08
C ARG A 155 1.84 -14.30 -4.12
N PHE A 156 0.60 -13.89 -3.85
CA PHE A 156 -0.37 -14.60 -3.01
C PHE A 156 -1.65 -14.78 -3.82
N GLY A 157 -2.47 -15.75 -3.42
CA GLY A 157 -3.83 -15.93 -3.93
C GLY A 157 -4.19 -17.39 -4.18
N LEU A 158 -5.49 -17.64 -4.33
CA LEU A 158 -6.08 -18.90 -4.74
C LEU A 158 -6.12 -18.99 -6.27
N THR A 159 -5.76 -20.12 -6.84
CA THR A 159 -6.07 -20.43 -8.24
C THR A 159 -7.58 -20.59 -8.44
N ASP A 160 -8.03 -20.58 -9.70
CA ASP A 160 -9.45 -20.72 -10.02
C ASP A 160 -10.02 -22.06 -9.51
N ALA A 161 -9.28 -23.15 -9.70
CA ALA A 161 -9.62 -24.47 -9.18
C ALA A 161 -9.70 -24.50 -7.64
N GLU A 162 -8.68 -23.97 -6.95
CA GLU A 162 -8.69 -23.91 -5.48
C GLU A 162 -9.83 -23.05 -4.93
N LEU A 163 -10.17 -21.95 -5.63
CA LEU A 163 -11.28 -21.10 -5.27
C LEU A 163 -12.62 -21.84 -5.46
N ALA A 164 -12.81 -22.51 -6.60
CA ALA A 164 -14.01 -23.32 -6.85
C ALA A 164 -14.18 -24.43 -5.80
N ASP A 165 -13.13 -25.24 -5.58
CA ASP A 165 -13.11 -26.32 -4.59
C ASP A 165 -13.44 -25.80 -3.18
N LEU A 166 -12.86 -24.65 -2.81
CA LEU A 166 -13.12 -23.99 -1.53
C LEU A 166 -14.60 -23.60 -1.39
N LEU A 167 -15.20 -22.99 -2.41
CA LEU A 167 -16.59 -22.53 -2.36
C LEU A 167 -17.61 -23.68 -2.45
N GLU A 168 -17.23 -24.81 -3.02
CA GLU A 168 -18.05 -26.02 -3.08
C GLU A 168 -18.05 -26.81 -1.76
N ALA A 169 -17.03 -26.62 -0.91
CA ALA A 169 -16.89 -27.36 0.33
C ALA A 169 -18.11 -27.18 1.28
N PRO A 170 -18.66 -28.25 1.87
CA PRO A 170 -19.75 -28.15 2.85
C PRO A 170 -19.40 -27.26 4.06
N SER A 171 -18.13 -27.28 4.48
CA SER A 171 -17.63 -26.44 5.57
C SER A 171 -17.76 -24.95 5.27
N THR A 172 -17.61 -24.53 4.00
CA THR A 172 -17.85 -23.15 3.55
C THR A 172 -19.31 -22.79 3.71
N ARG A 173 -20.21 -23.64 3.22
CA ARG A 173 -21.66 -23.42 3.37
C ARG A 173 -22.06 -23.29 4.84
N ASP A 174 -21.59 -24.20 5.68
CA ASP A 174 -21.93 -24.23 7.10
C ASP A 174 -21.33 -23.03 7.86
N ALA A 175 -20.13 -22.56 7.49
CA ALA A 175 -19.54 -21.36 8.09
C ALA A 175 -20.30 -20.08 7.72
N LEU A 176 -20.76 -19.97 6.47
CA LEU A 176 -21.56 -18.83 6.00
C LEU A 176 -22.97 -18.86 6.61
N ALA A 177 -23.64 -20.02 6.59
CA ALA A 177 -24.99 -20.19 7.15
C ALA A 177 -25.03 -19.92 8.66
N ALA A 178 -23.98 -20.30 9.39
CA ALA A 178 -23.84 -20.01 10.81
C ALA A 178 -23.40 -18.56 11.13
N GLY A 179 -23.20 -17.71 10.12
CA GLY A 179 -22.72 -16.33 10.29
C GLY A 179 -21.28 -16.22 10.81
N ARG A 180 -20.52 -17.34 10.86
CA ARG A 180 -19.12 -17.34 11.33
C ARG A 180 -18.20 -16.61 10.37
N VAL A 181 -18.54 -16.61 9.09
CA VAL A 181 -17.82 -15.88 8.05
C VAL A 181 -18.79 -15.04 7.25
N ARG A 182 -18.37 -13.82 6.91
CA ARG A 182 -19.02 -12.96 5.93
C ARG A 182 -18.06 -12.70 4.78
N LEU A 183 -18.44 -13.09 3.56
CA LEU A 183 -17.67 -12.79 2.35
C LEU A 183 -17.93 -11.36 1.89
N GLU A 184 -16.85 -10.63 1.60
CA GLU A 184 -16.86 -9.21 1.22
C GLU A 184 -16.28 -8.95 -0.18
N GLY A 185 -15.97 -10.01 -0.93
CA GLY A 185 -15.52 -9.93 -2.31
C GLY A 185 -14.24 -10.69 -2.63
N LEU A 186 -13.78 -10.48 -3.87
CA LEU A 186 -12.53 -11.03 -4.40
C LEU A 186 -11.50 -9.91 -4.62
N ALA A 187 -10.32 -10.06 -4.05
CA ALA A 187 -9.18 -9.18 -4.23
C ALA A 187 -8.29 -9.64 -5.38
N LEU A 188 -7.97 -8.71 -6.26
CA LEU A 188 -7.02 -8.85 -7.37
C LEU A 188 -5.84 -7.92 -7.12
N HIS A 189 -4.66 -8.48 -6.86
CA HIS A 189 -3.42 -7.70 -6.78
C HIS A 189 -2.64 -7.83 -8.08
N LEU A 190 -2.87 -6.93 -9.04
CA LEU A 190 -2.22 -6.93 -10.36
C LEU A 190 -0.81 -6.33 -10.34
N PRO A 191 0.07 -6.61 -11.30
CA PRO A 191 1.41 -6.03 -11.38
C PRO A 191 1.39 -4.54 -11.79
N LEU A 192 2.38 -3.76 -11.31
CA LEU A 192 2.56 -2.35 -11.73
C LEU A 192 2.93 -2.22 -13.21
N ALA A 193 3.84 -3.07 -13.69
CA ALA A 193 4.17 -3.18 -15.11
C ALA A 193 3.11 -4.01 -15.83
N ALA A 194 2.89 -3.75 -17.11
CA ALA A 194 2.06 -4.64 -17.92
C ALA A 194 2.70 -6.05 -17.91
N PRO A 195 1.94 -7.10 -17.59
CA PRO A 195 2.49 -8.45 -17.61
C PRO A 195 2.98 -8.78 -19.04
N HIS A 196 4.19 -9.34 -19.13
CA HIS A 196 4.80 -9.70 -20.41
C HIS A 196 4.16 -10.92 -21.08
N LEU A 197 3.35 -11.68 -20.32
CA LEU A 197 2.66 -12.87 -20.77
C LEU A 197 1.16 -12.58 -20.82
N ASP A 198 0.53 -12.89 -21.95
CA ASP A 198 -0.91 -13.08 -21.98
C ASP A 198 -1.20 -14.45 -21.35
N HIS A 199 -1.61 -14.45 -20.09
CA HIS A 199 -1.84 -15.67 -19.32
C HIS A 199 -2.96 -16.57 -19.88
N ARG A 200 -3.71 -16.07 -20.87
CA ARG A 200 -4.78 -16.79 -21.57
C ARG A 200 -4.31 -17.70 -22.70
N SER A 201 -3.06 -17.58 -23.16
CA SER A 201 -2.61 -18.27 -24.38
C SER A 201 -1.62 -19.42 -24.14
N VAL A 202 -1.41 -19.85 -22.89
CA VAL A 202 -0.46 -20.93 -22.56
C VAL A 202 -1.22 -22.15 -22.03
N PRO A 203 -1.46 -23.18 -22.86
CA PRO A 203 -2.03 -24.45 -22.42
C PRO A 203 -1.22 -25.07 -21.28
N GLY A 204 -1.88 -25.49 -20.20
CA GLY A 204 -1.23 -26.13 -19.05
C GLY A 204 -0.51 -25.18 -18.09
N ALA A 205 -0.63 -23.87 -18.27
CA ALA A 205 -0.18 -22.93 -17.25
C ALA A 205 -1.04 -23.08 -15.98
N ARG A 206 -0.42 -22.92 -14.80
CA ARG A 206 -1.13 -22.84 -13.48
C ARG A 206 -2.19 -21.72 -13.37
N TRP A 207 -2.36 -20.97 -14.46
CA TRP A 207 -3.16 -19.76 -14.64
C TRP A 207 -4.32 -19.97 -15.63
N HIS A 208 -4.49 -21.20 -16.12
CA HIS A 208 -5.38 -21.55 -17.22
C HIS A 208 -6.67 -22.21 -16.71
N ASP A 209 -7.80 -21.54 -16.91
CA ASP A 209 -9.02 -22.21 -17.38
C ASP A 209 -9.63 -21.39 -18.54
N ALA A 210 -9.42 -21.87 -19.77
CA ALA A 210 -9.88 -21.24 -21.00
C ALA A 210 -11.20 -21.85 -21.53
N GLY A 211 -11.97 -22.55 -20.69
CA GLY A 211 -13.24 -23.14 -21.12
C GLY A 211 -14.25 -22.11 -21.66
N VAL A 212 -14.32 -20.90 -21.08
CA VAL A 212 -15.28 -19.84 -21.46
C VAL A 212 -14.82 -18.44 -21.01
N ALA A 213 -13.58 -18.00 -21.27
CA ALA A 213 -13.21 -16.61 -21.00
C ALA A 213 -13.86 -15.70 -22.07
N PRO A 214 -14.77 -14.77 -21.74
CA PRO A 214 -15.35 -13.91 -22.75
C PRO A 214 -14.31 -12.98 -23.35
N ALA A 215 -14.59 -12.53 -24.57
CA ALA A 215 -13.70 -11.64 -25.29
C ALA A 215 -13.40 -10.40 -24.43
N PRO A 216 -12.12 -9.99 -24.31
CA PRO A 216 -11.79 -8.72 -23.67
C PRO A 216 -12.56 -7.58 -24.30
N PRO A 217 -12.84 -6.50 -23.54
CA PRO A 217 -13.24 -5.23 -24.14
C PRO A 217 -12.24 -4.84 -25.23
N PRO A 218 -12.68 -4.34 -26.40
CA PRO A 218 -11.78 -3.91 -27.46
C PRO A 218 -10.75 -2.89 -26.95
N GLY A 219 -9.46 -3.14 -27.20
CA GLY A 219 -8.37 -2.29 -26.75
C GLY A 219 -8.02 -2.41 -25.25
N ALA A 220 -8.59 -3.36 -24.52
CA ALA A 220 -8.25 -3.60 -23.13
C ALA A 220 -6.76 -3.95 -22.95
N THR A 221 -6.17 -3.44 -21.86
CA THR A 221 -4.83 -3.84 -21.46
C THR A 221 -4.84 -5.28 -20.95
N ALA A 222 -3.65 -5.89 -20.82
CA ALA A 222 -3.52 -7.22 -20.26
C ALA A 222 -4.06 -7.29 -18.81
N ARG A 223 -3.86 -6.24 -18.01
CA ARG A 223 -4.38 -6.16 -16.64
C ARG A 223 -5.90 -6.05 -16.59
N VAL A 224 -6.50 -5.21 -17.44
CA VAL A 224 -7.97 -5.10 -17.55
C VAL A 224 -8.55 -6.44 -17.94
N THR A 225 -7.91 -7.13 -18.88
CA THR A 225 -8.45 -8.41 -19.31
C THR A 225 -8.35 -9.49 -18.25
N GLU A 226 -7.21 -9.57 -17.55
CA GLU A 226 -7.06 -10.47 -16.42
C GLU A 226 -8.11 -10.18 -15.33
N ALA A 227 -8.30 -8.90 -14.98
CA ALA A 227 -9.29 -8.50 -14.00
C ALA A 227 -10.72 -8.85 -14.44
N HIS A 228 -11.03 -8.67 -15.73
CA HIS A 228 -12.34 -9.02 -16.30
C HIS A 228 -12.58 -10.54 -16.26
N ALA A 229 -11.60 -11.37 -16.60
CA ALA A 229 -11.73 -12.82 -16.52
C ALA A 229 -12.03 -13.28 -15.07
N TRP A 230 -11.27 -12.77 -14.10
CA TRP A 230 -11.52 -13.04 -12.69
C TRP A 230 -12.88 -12.54 -12.21
N ALA A 231 -13.31 -11.36 -12.67
CA ALA A 231 -14.61 -10.80 -12.32
C ALA A 231 -15.76 -11.75 -12.67
N LEU A 232 -15.73 -12.33 -13.86
CA LEU A 232 -16.81 -13.17 -14.36
C LEU A 232 -16.83 -14.54 -13.71
N GLY A 233 -15.64 -15.15 -13.54
CA GLY A 233 -15.51 -16.39 -12.76
C GLY A 233 -16.06 -16.20 -11.34
N TRP A 234 -15.70 -15.08 -10.70
CA TRP A 234 -16.17 -14.73 -9.36
C TRP A 234 -17.68 -14.52 -9.28
N VAL A 235 -18.27 -13.73 -10.19
CA VAL A 235 -19.71 -13.49 -10.20
C VAL A 235 -20.48 -14.79 -10.36
N ARG A 236 -20.03 -15.68 -11.25
CA ARG A 236 -20.64 -17.01 -11.42
C ARG A 236 -20.51 -17.86 -10.17
N ALA A 237 -19.31 -17.96 -9.59
CA ALA A 237 -19.07 -18.74 -8.39
C ALA A 237 -19.87 -18.24 -7.18
N ALA A 238 -20.00 -16.90 -7.04
CA ALA A 238 -20.80 -16.27 -6.01
C ALA A 238 -22.30 -16.52 -6.21
N ALA A 239 -22.80 -16.49 -7.45
CA ALA A 239 -24.19 -16.84 -7.78
C ALA A 239 -24.49 -18.30 -7.44
N ASP A 240 -23.63 -19.23 -7.88
CA ASP A 240 -23.79 -20.66 -7.61
C ASP A 240 -23.76 -20.95 -6.10
N LEU A 241 -22.89 -20.27 -5.35
CA LEU A 241 -22.85 -20.36 -3.89
C LEU A 241 -24.14 -19.83 -3.24
N SER A 242 -24.65 -18.69 -3.74
CA SER A 242 -25.89 -18.08 -3.26
C SER A 242 -27.08 -19.02 -3.45
N ASP A 243 -27.18 -19.68 -4.61
CA ASP A 243 -28.25 -20.63 -4.91
C ASP A 243 -28.15 -21.89 -4.03
N ARG A 244 -26.93 -22.39 -3.77
CA ARG A 244 -26.73 -23.51 -2.83
C ARG A 244 -27.13 -23.16 -1.40
N LEU A 245 -26.87 -21.94 -0.95
CA LEU A 245 -27.28 -21.49 0.38
C LEU A 245 -28.81 -21.36 0.48
N ARG A 246 -29.47 -20.78 -0.53
CA ARG A 246 -30.94 -20.70 -0.61
C ARG A 246 -31.61 -22.07 -0.62
N ALA A 247 -31.03 -23.04 -1.32
CA ALA A 247 -31.56 -24.40 -1.37
C ALA A 247 -31.51 -25.10 0.01
N GLY A 248 -30.58 -24.69 0.89
CA GLY A 248 -30.45 -25.22 2.24
C GLY A 248 -31.38 -24.55 3.27
N ASP A 249 -31.57 -23.24 3.16
CA ASP A 249 -32.49 -22.44 3.98
C ASP A 249 -32.83 -21.12 3.25
N PRO A 250 -34.07 -20.95 2.73
CA PRO A 250 -34.47 -19.76 1.97
C PRO A 250 -34.49 -18.46 2.79
N ASP A 251 -34.64 -18.56 4.11
CA ASP A 251 -34.79 -17.41 5.03
C ASP A 251 -33.48 -17.07 5.75
N ALA A 252 -32.37 -17.76 5.43
CA ALA A 252 -31.10 -17.54 6.10
C ALA A 252 -30.55 -16.11 5.86
N GLU A 253 -30.20 -15.41 6.93
CA GLU A 253 -29.52 -14.10 6.91
C GLU A 253 -28.26 -14.12 6.02
N ALA A 254 -27.59 -15.28 5.95
CA ALA A 254 -26.45 -15.56 5.08
C ALA A 254 -26.74 -15.34 3.58
N VAL A 255 -27.96 -15.60 3.11
CA VAL A 255 -28.38 -15.37 1.71
C VAL A 255 -28.46 -13.87 1.42
N THR A 256 -28.93 -13.07 2.38
CA THR A 256 -29.03 -11.61 2.27
C THR A 256 -27.65 -10.93 2.36
N ALA A 257 -26.73 -11.52 3.14
CA ALA A 257 -25.37 -11.01 3.34
C ALA A 257 -24.44 -11.14 2.11
N LEU A 258 -24.75 -12.00 1.15
CA LEU A 258 -23.95 -12.19 -0.08
C LEU A 258 -24.08 -11.04 -1.10
N THR A 259 -24.94 -10.06 -0.86
CA THR A 259 -25.10 -8.87 -1.71
C THR A 259 -23.81 -8.04 -1.83
N SER A 260 -22.91 -8.07 -0.83
CA SER A 260 -21.57 -7.48 -0.94
C SER A 260 -20.49 -8.44 -1.48
N ALA A 261 -20.76 -9.75 -1.51
CA ALA A 261 -19.78 -10.75 -1.90
C ALA A 261 -19.42 -10.68 -3.40
N ALA A 262 -20.27 -10.14 -4.27
CA ALA A 262 -19.93 -9.96 -5.69
C ALA A 262 -18.85 -8.88 -5.95
N ALA A 263 -18.46 -8.10 -4.93
CA ALA A 263 -17.51 -7.01 -5.09
C ALA A 263 -16.11 -7.46 -5.51
N LEU A 264 -15.41 -6.60 -6.25
CA LEU A 264 -14.00 -6.76 -6.58
C LEU A 264 -13.17 -5.69 -5.90
N TRP A 265 -12.04 -6.10 -5.34
CA TRP A 265 -11.05 -5.21 -4.76
C TRP A 265 -9.81 -5.24 -5.65
N VAL A 266 -9.50 -4.14 -6.32
CA VAL A 266 -8.45 -4.11 -7.35
C VAL A 266 -7.30 -3.19 -6.94
N SER A 267 -6.08 -3.51 -7.38
CA SER A 267 -4.92 -2.62 -7.26
C SER A 267 -4.22 -2.47 -8.60
N HIS A 268 -3.50 -1.36 -8.76
CA HIS A 268 -2.59 -1.10 -9.89
C HIS A 268 -3.28 -1.03 -11.27
N LEU A 269 -4.54 -0.61 -11.28
CA LEU A 269 -5.22 -0.12 -12.48
C LEU A 269 -5.23 1.41 -12.46
N ASP A 270 -4.92 2.04 -13.59
CA ASP A 270 -5.13 3.48 -13.77
C ASP A 270 -6.61 3.82 -14.04
N ASP A 271 -6.96 5.10 -14.19
CA ASP A 271 -8.36 5.52 -14.36
C ASP A 271 -8.99 4.99 -15.65
N ALA A 272 -8.22 4.91 -16.74
CA ALA A 272 -8.71 4.40 -18.00
C ALA A 272 -8.95 2.88 -17.91
N GLU A 273 -8.05 2.16 -17.24
CA GLU A 273 -8.20 0.73 -16.97
C GLU A 273 -9.37 0.45 -16.02
N LEU A 274 -9.56 1.26 -14.97
CA LEU A 274 -10.72 1.16 -14.07
C LEU A 274 -12.03 1.43 -14.82
N ALA A 275 -12.08 2.45 -15.67
CA ALA A 275 -13.26 2.76 -16.48
C ALA A 275 -13.56 1.65 -17.50
N ALA A 276 -12.54 1.06 -18.12
CA ALA A 276 -12.69 -0.09 -19.02
C ALA A 276 -13.23 -1.32 -18.28
N LEU A 277 -12.72 -1.61 -17.08
CA LEU A 277 -13.24 -2.71 -16.25
C LEU A 277 -14.68 -2.44 -15.80
N ARG A 278 -14.99 -1.21 -15.36
CA ARG A 278 -16.36 -0.78 -15.01
C ARG A 278 -17.33 -1.04 -16.17
N ALA A 279 -16.96 -0.62 -17.38
CA ALA A 279 -17.80 -0.82 -18.56
C ALA A 279 -18.03 -2.31 -18.87
N ALA A 280 -17.05 -3.17 -18.59
CA ALA A 280 -17.13 -4.60 -18.84
C ALA A 280 -18.04 -5.35 -17.85
N VAL A 281 -18.14 -4.90 -16.60
CA VAL A 281 -18.88 -5.61 -15.54
C VAL A 281 -19.87 -4.74 -14.77
N PRO A 282 -20.77 -3.96 -15.42
CA PRO A 282 -21.47 -2.76 -14.89
C PRO A 282 -22.14 -2.87 -13.51
N ASP A 283 -22.56 -4.06 -13.09
CA ASP A 283 -23.27 -4.28 -11.82
C ASP A 283 -22.35 -4.72 -10.67
N VAL A 284 -21.08 -4.99 -10.96
CA VAL A 284 -20.08 -5.39 -9.95
C VAL A 284 -19.54 -4.17 -9.22
N ALA A 285 -19.52 -4.17 -7.89
CA ALA A 285 -18.89 -3.11 -7.12
C ALA A 285 -17.36 -3.17 -7.24
N LEU A 286 -16.71 -2.04 -7.55
CA LEU A 286 -15.26 -1.97 -7.73
C LEU A 286 -14.59 -1.11 -6.65
N TYR A 287 -13.82 -1.75 -5.78
CA TYR A 287 -13.04 -1.11 -4.73
C TYR A 287 -11.58 -0.94 -5.16
N ALA A 288 -11.21 0.27 -5.57
CA ALA A 288 -9.87 0.57 -6.07
C ALA A 288 -8.91 0.91 -4.92
N ARG A 289 -8.00 -0.01 -4.58
CA ARG A 289 -7.02 0.16 -3.50
C ARG A 289 -5.83 1.00 -3.97
N ILE A 290 -5.76 2.25 -3.52
CA ILE A 290 -4.78 3.25 -3.99
C ILE A 290 -4.04 3.89 -2.83
N GLY A 291 -2.70 3.82 -2.86
CA GLY A 291 -1.82 4.43 -1.84
C GLY A 291 -0.90 5.49 -2.43
N THR A 292 0.16 5.08 -3.15
CA THR A 292 1.20 5.99 -3.64
C THR A 292 0.66 7.15 -4.46
N ARG A 293 -0.26 6.90 -5.40
CA ARG A 293 -0.87 7.95 -6.22
C ARG A 293 -1.68 8.94 -5.37
N LEU A 294 -2.44 8.45 -4.40
CA LEU A 294 -3.26 9.28 -3.53
C LEU A 294 -2.39 10.16 -2.63
N TRP A 295 -1.44 9.56 -1.90
CA TRP A 295 -0.71 10.26 -0.84
C TRP A 295 0.57 10.97 -1.30
N LEU A 296 1.21 10.47 -2.36
CA LEU A 296 2.50 10.95 -2.84
C LEU A 296 2.48 11.40 -4.30
N GLY A 297 1.30 11.51 -4.93
CA GLY A 297 1.16 11.85 -6.34
C GLY A 297 1.62 13.26 -6.67
N ASP A 298 1.39 14.23 -5.78
CA ASP A 298 1.96 15.58 -5.87
C ASP A 298 3.19 15.72 -4.97
N ARG A 299 4.35 15.28 -5.48
CA ARG A 299 5.62 15.38 -4.75
C ARG A 299 6.02 16.82 -4.42
N GLY A 300 5.56 17.81 -5.21
CA GLY A 300 5.87 19.21 -4.94
C GLY A 300 5.16 19.78 -3.72
N ALA A 301 4.18 19.06 -3.16
CA ALA A 301 3.53 19.40 -1.91
C ALA A 301 4.27 18.86 -0.67
N LEU A 302 5.35 18.08 -0.86
CA LEU A 302 6.07 17.39 0.20
C LEU A 302 7.55 17.79 0.18
N ALA A 303 8.09 18.21 1.32
CA ALA A 303 9.51 18.54 1.46
C ALA A 303 10.08 17.98 2.76
N VAL A 304 11.20 17.28 2.70
CA VAL A 304 11.88 16.76 3.89
C VAL A 304 13.08 17.63 4.21
N ARG A 305 13.24 18.02 5.47
CA ARG A 305 14.37 18.86 5.91
C ARG A 305 15.01 18.35 7.18
N GLY A 306 16.34 18.40 7.23
CA GLY A 306 17.14 18.14 8.42
C GLY A 306 17.66 19.44 9.01
N THR A 307 17.67 19.55 10.34
CA THR A 307 18.22 20.72 11.03
C THR A 307 19.74 20.58 11.21
N VAL A 308 20.50 21.61 10.87
CA VAL A 308 21.95 21.71 11.11
C VAL A 308 22.20 21.87 12.61
N LEU A 309 23.00 20.97 13.17
CA LEU A 309 23.27 20.87 14.61
C LEU A 309 24.65 21.40 14.98
N ALA A 310 25.61 21.27 14.07
CA ALA A 310 26.97 21.76 14.26
C ALA A 310 27.67 21.93 12.91
N VAL A 311 28.62 22.86 12.86
CA VAL A 311 29.52 23.08 11.73
C VAL A 311 30.94 23.14 12.26
N HIS A 312 31.81 22.32 11.70
CA HIS A 312 33.22 22.24 12.08
C HIS A 312 34.09 22.46 10.85
N GLU A 313 34.87 23.53 10.83
CA GLU A 313 35.92 23.67 9.83
C GLU A 313 36.96 22.56 9.99
N VAL A 314 37.45 22.03 8.87
CA VAL A 314 38.45 20.97 8.84
C VAL A 314 39.57 21.32 7.89
N VAL A 315 40.81 21.12 8.34
CA VAL A 315 41.99 21.22 7.48
C VAL A 315 42.31 19.86 6.83
N ARG A 316 43.12 19.87 5.77
CA ARG A 316 43.56 18.64 5.11
C ARG A 316 44.26 17.71 6.12
N GLY A 317 43.85 16.44 6.14
CA GLY A 317 44.41 15.41 7.01
C GLY A 317 43.77 15.29 8.40
N GLN A 318 42.93 16.25 8.80
CA GLN A 318 42.18 16.21 10.06
C GLN A 318 41.14 15.08 10.04
N ALA A 319 41.08 14.29 11.11
CA ALA A 319 40.14 13.20 11.26
C ALA A 319 38.79 13.69 11.81
N SER A 320 37.70 13.04 11.39
CA SER A 320 36.33 13.32 11.87
C SER A 320 35.51 12.03 11.95
N GLY A 321 34.50 12.01 12.84
CA GLY A 321 33.53 10.93 12.94
C GLY A 321 34.03 9.68 13.69
N TYR A 322 33.15 8.70 13.85
CA TYR A 322 33.44 7.45 14.57
C TYR A 322 34.58 6.66 13.92
N ARG A 323 34.64 6.67 12.58
CA ARG A 323 35.67 5.97 11.80
C ARG A 323 36.96 6.78 11.65
N GLN A 324 37.05 7.94 12.29
CA GLN A 324 38.22 8.84 12.25
C GLN A 324 38.71 9.09 10.81
N ARG A 325 37.77 9.30 9.87
CA ARG A 325 38.08 9.48 8.44
C ARG A 325 38.78 10.82 8.24
N ARG A 326 40.00 10.78 7.71
CA ARG A 326 40.80 11.98 7.42
C ARG A 326 40.27 12.74 6.21
N ALA A 327 40.19 14.07 6.33
CA ALA A 327 39.78 14.94 5.25
C ALA A 327 40.83 14.99 4.13
N GLY A 328 40.45 14.64 2.90
CA GLY A 328 41.36 14.69 1.74
C GLY A 328 41.71 16.11 1.29
N ARG A 329 40.87 17.10 1.63
CA ARG A 329 41.02 18.54 1.35
C ARG A 329 40.48 19.34 2.53
N ALA A 330 40.85 20.63 2.64
CA ALA A 330 40.24 21.54 3.59
C ALA A 330 38.78 21.85 3.23
N GLY A 331 37.97 22.22 4.23
CA GLY A 331 36.55 22.50 4.08
C GLY A 331 35.84 22.49 5.43
N ALA A 332 34.64 21.92 5.49
CA ALA A 332 33.90 21.73 6.73
C ALA A 332 33.21 20.36 6.81
N VAL A 333 32.96 19.93 8.04
CA VAL A 333 32.03 18.85 8.37
C VAL A 333 30.80 19.46 9.02
N VAL A 334 29.64 19.23 8.40
CA VAL A 334 28.34 19.69 8.90
C VAL A 334 27.61 18.49 9.52
N VAL A 335 27.11 18.66 10.74
CA VAL A 335 26.29 17.66 11.43
C VAL A 335 24.82 18.04 11.24
N VAL A 336 24.03 17.17 10.63
CA VAL A 336 22.61 17.42 10.34
C VAL A 336 21.74 16.35 10.99
N GLY A 337 20.57 16.73 11.50
CA GLY A 337 19.54 15.81 11.96
C GLY A 337 19.00 14.94 10.81
N GLY A 338 18.85 13.64 11.08
CA GLY A 338 18.49 12.64 10.08
C GLY A 338 19.60 11.61 9.93
N GLY A 339 19.24 10.35 10.12
CA GLY A 339 20.16 9.21 10.13
C GLY A 339 19.44 7.93 9.72
N THR A 340 20.05 6.77 9.94
CA THR A 340 19.48 5.49 9.50
C THR A 340 18.13 5.19 10.13
N ALA A 341 17.87 5.62 11.37
CA ALA A 341 16.55 5.49 12.02
C ALA A 341 15.43 6.25 11.28
N HIS A 342 15.79 7.24 10.47
CA HIS A 342 14.86 8.07 9.71
C HIS A 342 14.71 7.62 8.24
N GLY A 343 15.40 6.55 7.84
CA GLY A 343 15.42 6.09 6.45
C GLY A 343 16.54 6.67 5.58
N ILE A 344 17.50 7.40 6.16
CA ILE A 344 18.66 7.93 5.44
C ILE A 344 19.61 6.77 5.09
N ALA A 345 20.04 6.72 3.82
CA ALA A 345 20.90 5.68 3.26
C ALA A 345 20.32 4.25 3.36
N LEU A 346 19.00 4.11 3.54
CA LEU A 346 18.29 2.86 3.30
C LEU A 346 17.90 2.80 1.82
N GLU A 347 18.77 2.23 1.00
CA GLU A 347 18.41 1.89 -0.38
C GLU A 347 17.79 0.50 -0.42
N ALA A 348 16.56 0.40 -0.91
CA ALA A 348 16.08 -0.88 -1.44
C ALA A 348 16.75 -1.10 -2.81
N PRO A 349 17.21 -2.32 -3.14
CA PRO A 349 17.78 -2.60 -4.46
C PRO A 349 16.82 -2.13 -5.56
N SER A 350 17.24 -1.16 -6.37
CA SER A 350 16.46 -0.75 -7.54
C SER A 350 16.82 -1.69 -8.70
N PRO A 351 15.87 -2.40 -9.31
CA PRO A 351 16.15 -3.15 -10.53
C PRO A 351 16.58 -2.15 -11.60
N ALA A 352 17.87 -2.15 -11.96
CA ALA A 352 18.39 -1.27 -12.99
C ALA A 352 17.90 -1.76 -14.38
N ALA A 353 16.69 -1.33 -14.74
CA ALA A 353 16.00 -1.78 -15.94
C ALA A 353 16.69 -1.29 -17.22
N SER A 354 17.29 -0.09 -17.21
CA SER A 354 17.95 0.50 -18.38
C SER A 354 19.48 0.44 -18.33
N TRP A 355 20.13 0.44 -19.50
CA TRP A 355 21.60 0.49 -19.60
C TRP A 355 22.19 1.77 -18.99
N ARG A 356 21.48 2.91 -19.05
CA ARG A 356 21.87 4.16 -18.38
C ARG A 356 21.81 4.03 -16.87
N GLN A 357 20.73 3.45 -16.33
CA GLN A 357 20.64 3.18 -14.89
C GLN A 357 21.71 2.18 -14.44
N ARG A 358 22.03 1.15 -15.24
CA ARG A 358 23.13 0.23 -14.96
C ARG A 358 24.49 0.93 -14.94
N ALA A 359 24.74 1.87 -15.85
CA ALA A 359 25.97 2.67 -15.86
C ALA A 359 26.06 3.61 -14.64
N VAL A 360 24.96 4.25 -14.24
CA VAL A 360 24.89 5.08 -13.02
C VAL A 360 25.15 4.22 -11.79
N VAL A 361 24.47 3.07 -11.65
CA VAL A 361 24.64 2.13 -10.53
C VAL A 361 26.07 1.55 -10.48
N ALA A 362 26.68 1.25 -11.62
CA ALA A 362 28.07 0.83 -11.69
C ALA A 362 29.04 1.95 -11.28
N GLY A 363 28.75 3.19 -11.69
CA GLY A 363 29.54 4.37 -11.35
C GLY A 363 29.46 4.75 -9.86
N THR A 364 28.26 4.77 -9.28
CA THR A 364 28.07 5.00 -7.83
C THR A 364 28.62 3.84 -7.00
N GLY A 365 28.42 2.58 -7.43
CA GLY A 365 28.95 1.40 -6.73
C GLY A 365 30.49 1.40 -6.63
N LEU A 366 31.20 1.93 -7.63
CA LEU A 366 32.66 2.08 -7.58
C LEU A 366 33.11 3.17 -6.57
N LEU A 367 32.33 4.26 -6.45
CA LEU A 367 32.60 5.35 -5.50
C LEU A 367 32.25 4.95 -4.06
N ASP A 368 31.17 4.19 -3.88
CA ASP A 368 30.81 3.58 -2.59
C ASP A 368 31.88 2.57 -2.13
N ALA A 369 32.41 1.76 -3.04
CA ALA A 369 33.53 0.86 -2.78
C ALA A 369 34.82 1.62 -2.38
N ALA A 370 35.00 2.85 -2.86
CA ALA A 370 36.07 3.76 -2.42
C ALA A 370 35.76 4.50 -1.10
N GLY A 371 34.64 4.18 -0.43
CA GLY A 371 34.22 4.76 0.84
C GLY A 371 33.63 6.17 0.72
N ARG A 372 33.16 6.55 -0.47
CA ARG A 372 32.48 7.82 -0.73
C ARG A 372 31.04 7.57 -1.16
N ALA A 373 30.12 7.76 -0.22
CA ALA A 373 28.69 7.71 -0.47
C ALA A 373 28.09 9.11 -0.55
N LEU A 374 27.28 9.34 -1.59
CA LEU A 374 26.55 10.60 -1.75
C LEU A 374 25.37 10.60 -0.77
N SER A 375 25.19 11.68 0.00
CA SER A 375 24.10 11.80 0.96
C SER A 375 22.86 12.40 0.31
N PRO A 376 21.64 12.18 0.81
CA PRO A 376 20.44 12.82 0.27
C PRO A 376 20.34 14.32 0.59
N PHE A 377 21.26 14.87 1.39
CA PHE A 377 21.20 16.24 1.87
C PHE A 377 21.74 17.23 0.85
N HIS A 378 21.02 18.33 0.67
CA HIS A 378 21.40 19.45 -0.16
C HIS A 378 21.80 20.64 0.71
N VAL A 379 23.02 21.15 0.51
CA VAL A 379 23.51 22.35 1.20
C VAL A 379 24.08 23.27 0.13
N GLY A 380 23.78 24.57 0.15
CA GLY A 380 24.26 25.52 -0.86
C GLY A 380 23.93 25.07 -2.30
N GLY A 381 22.71 24.61 -2.54
CA GLY A 381 22.20 24.23 -3.88
C GLY A 381 22.74 22.92 -4.48
N ALA A 382 23.54 22.15 -3.75
CA ALA A 382 24.09 20.89 -4.25
C ALA A 382 24.04 19.77 -3.21
N GLN A 383 23.84 18.55 -3.70
CA GLN A 383 23.90 17.34 -2.90
C GLN A 383 25.31 17.15 -2.31
N ARG A 384 25.40 16.79 -1.03
CA ARG A 384 26.67 16.67 -0.31
C ARG A 384 27.07 15.23 -0.09
N TRP A 385 28.37 14.99 0.01
CA TRP A 385 28.92 13.67 0.32
C TRP A 385 28.86 13.43 1.81
N PHE A 386 28.60 12.18 2.21
CA PHE A 386 28.82 11.78 3.58
C PHE A 386 30.29 11.91 3.98
N ALA A 387 30.54 12.41 5.19
CA ALA A 387 31.86 12.34 5.82
C ALA A 387 32.18 10.91 6.29
N GLU A 388 31.15 10.14 6.61
CA GLU A 388 31.16 8.70 6.84
C GLU A 388 29.71 8.21 6.81
N PRO A 389 29.44 6.90 6.74
CA PRO A 389 28.07 6.40 6.74
C PRO A 389 27.23 7.01 7.87
N PRO A 390 25.95 7.34 7.60
CA PRO A 390 25.10 8.04 8.55
C PRO A 390 24.98 7.27 9.86
N HIS A 391 24.88 8.01 10.95
CA HIS A 391 24.62 7.43 12.27
C HIS A 391 23.12 7.21 12.43
N MET A 392 22.71 6.69 13.59
CA MET A 392 21.30 6.40 13.85
C MET A 392 20.41 7.63 13.69
N HIS A 393 20.85 8.79 14.21
CA HIS A 393 20.02 10.00 14.25
C HIS A 393 20.59 11.22 13.53
N VAL A 394 21.87 11.19 13.17
CA VAL A 394 22.56 12.32 12.54
C VAL A 394 23.38 11.85 11.35
N SER A 395 23.59 12.77 10.42
CA SER A 395 24.46 12.58 9.26
C SER A 395 25.58 13.62 9.30
N LEU A 396 26.79 13.17 8.98
CA LEU A 396 27.94 14.06 8.84
C LEU A 396 28.17 14.30 7.36
N LEU A 397 28.16 15.55 6.92
CA LEU A 397 28.30 15.96 5.53
C LEU A 397 29.64 16.65 5.32
N ARG A 398 30.32 16.37 4.20
CA ARG A 398 31.50 17.12 3.78
C ARG A 398 31.12 18.28 2.88
N LEU A 399 31.56 19.48 3.26
CA LEU A 399 31.49 20.68 2.44
C LEU A 399 32.90 21.07 1.99
N PRO A 400 33.14 21.27 0.68
CA PRO A 400 34.41 21.81 0.18
C PRO A 400 34.69 23.22 0.69
N ALA A 401 35.96 23.58 0.87
CA ALA A 401 36.37 24.97 1.10
C ALA A 401 35.78 25.93 0.05
N GLY A 402 35.37 27.12 0.49
CA GLY A 402 34.69 28.12 -0.36
C GLY A 402 33.19 27.88 -0.54
N THR A 403 32.63 26.79 -0.04
CA THR A 403 31.17 26.63 0.06
C THR A 403 30.64 27.50 1.19
N ALA A 404 29.57 28.27 0.95
CA ALA A 404 28.86 28.96 2.03
C ALA A 404 28.40 27.93 3.06
N LEU A 405 28.84 28.12 4.31
CA LEU A 405 28.51 27.21 5.41
C LEU A 405 27.10 27.54 5.92
N PRO A 406 26.24 26.52 6.13
CA PRO A 406 24.94 26.77 6.73
C PRO A 406 25.11 27.17 8.20
N GLU A 407 24.14 27.90 8.74
CA GLU A 407 24.14 28.26 10.16
C GLU A 407 23.65 27.10 11.04
N VAL A 408 24.11 27.04 12.29
CA VAL A 408 23.52 26.10 13.27
C VAL A 408 22.07 26.51 13.53
N GLY A 409 21.14 25.56 13.38
CA GLY A 409 19.71 25.80 13.41
C GLY A 409 19.07 25.96 12.02
N GLU A 410 19.86 26.17 10.97
CA GLU A 410 19.36 26.19 9.59
C GLU A 410 18.78 24.83 9.20
N GLN A 411 17.78 24.83 8.33
CA GLN A 411 17.23 23.61 7.75
C GLN A 411 17.72 23.40 6.33
N VAL A 412 18.14 22.18 6.04
CA VAL A 412 18.64 21.77 4.72
C VAL A 412 17.73 20.72 4.10
N ASP A 413 17.50 20.82 2.80
CA ASP A 413 16.61 19.91 2.07
C ASP A 413 17.22 18.49 1.98
N VAL A 414 16.35 17.48 2.00
CA VAL A 414 16.71 16.07 2.01
C VAL A 414 15.89 15.31 0.97
N ASP A 415 16.55 14.70 -0.01
CA ASP A 415 15.89 13.87 -1.02
C ASP A 415 15.83 12.41 -0.58
N VAL A 416 14.70 12.02 0.01
CA VAL A 416 14.50 10.68 0.58
C VAL A 416 13.27 10.00 0.04
N ARG A 417 13.34 8.67 0.03
CA ARG A 417 12.20 7.83 -0.30
C ARG A 417 11.16 7.90 0.82
N MET A 418 10.01 8.51 0.54
CA MET A 418 8.90 8.69 1.48
C MET A 418 8.42 7.38 2.13
N THR A 419 8.41 6.26 1.40
CA THR A 419 7.94 4.96 1.95
C THR A 419 8.86 4.35 2.99
N THR A 420 10.07 4.87 3.17
CA THR A 420 11.03 4.44 4.19
C THR A 420 11.37 5.57 5.17
N LEU A 421 10.78 6.75 4.98
CA LEU A 421 11.01 7.92 5.81
C LEU A 421 10.29 7.78 7.14
N HIS A 422 11.02 7.87 8.24
CA HIS A 422 10.45 8.07 9.57
C HIS A 422 10.83 9.47 10.04
N ALA A 423 9.97 10.45 9.77
CA ALA A 423 10.19 11.82 10.22
C ALA A 423 9.88 11.95 11.72
N ASP A 424 10.66 12.76 12.44
CA ASP A 424 10.38 13.11 13.84
C ASP A 424 9.08 13.91 13.96
N ARG A 425 8.81 14.74 12.94
CA ARG A 425 7.63 15.60 12.85
C ARG A 425 7.13 15.68 11.42
N VAL A 426 5.80 15.63 11.29
CA VAL A 426 5.09 16.01 10.07
C VAL A 426 4.43 17.35 10.35
N LEU A 427 4.70 18.36 9.54
CA LEU A 427 4.28 19.75 9.73
C LEU A 427 3.36 20.17 8.59
N GLY A 428 2.31 20.93 8.92
CA GLY A 428 1.33 21.46 7.96
C GLY A 428 0.01 20.69 7.88
N LEU A 429 -0.09 19.50 8.49
CA LEU A 429 -1.32 18.67 8.52
C LEU A 429 -1.95 18.56 9.93
N ASP A 430 -1.56 19.44 10.85
CA ASP A 430 -2.06 19.44 12.23
C ASP A 430 -3.51 19.93 12.34
#